data_AF-A0A0W0XRG3-F1
#
_entry.id   AF-A0A0W0XRG3-F1
#
_cell.length_a   1.000
_cell.length_b   1.000
_cell.length_c   1.000
_cell.angle_alpha   90.00
_cell.angle_beta   90.00
_cell.angle_gamma   90.00
#
_symmetry.space_group_name_H-M   'P 1'
#
loop_
_entity.id
_entity.type
_entity.pdbx_description
1 polymer ?
#
loop_
_entity_poly.entity_id
_entity_poly.type
_entity_poly.pdbx_seq_one_letter_code
_entity_poly.pdbx_strand_id
1 'polypeptide(L)'
;MDVTAVEVRLHPKAKDFLFEHYITMRKVFSDVLGQVETDYASIALINQAGQIFFMSSNPAIEQNLIEKSLWLFDGCYQPEFISQDQPKLWSELPHIGCIEAITKYKQIEPGLITGISIPTEYDSHRAIFSFGLKRINPYIQNKSSIHCEKLLAMGKFALRQIQEYLTLPDKQSCMKTKPKLTLIINNQVNYEHTPG
;
A
#
# COMPACT_ATOMS: atom_id res chain seq x y z
N MET A 1 5.77 24.30 -16.79
CA MET A 1 4.78 23.21 -16.76
C MET A 1 4.26 23.17 -15.34
N ASP A 2 2.98 23.47 -15.16
CA ASP A 2 2.31 23.37 -13.86
C ASP A 2 2.32 21.91 -13.40
N VAL A 3 3.20 21.60 -12.45
CA VAL A 3 3.12 20.35 -11.70
C VAL A 3 2.01 20.56 -10.69
N THR A 4 0.77 20.38 -11.11
CA THR A 4 -0.34 20.21 -10.16
C THR A 4 0.03 18.98 -9.34
N ALA A 5 0.52 19.20 -8.12
CA ALA A 5 0.76 18.14 -7.16
C ALA A 5 -0.57 17.39 -7.00
N VAL A 6 -0.67 16.20 -7.58
CA VAL A 6 -1.86 15.37 -7.45
C VAL A 6 -1.89 14.95 -5.99
N GLU A 7 -2.81 15.56 -5.24
CA GLU A 7 -3.02 15.24 -3.83
C GLU A 7 -3.47 13.78 -3.73
N VAL A 8 -2.63 12.95 -3.10
CA VAL A 8 -2.91 11.52 -2.92
C VAL A 8 -3.92 11.36 -1.80
N ARG A 9 -5.04 10.70 -2.10
CA ARG A 9 -6.13 10.44 -1.13
C ARG A 9 -6.36 8.95 -0.97
N LEU A 10 -6.80 8.52 0.20
CA LEU A 10 -7.11 7.11 0.44
C LEU A 10 -8.30 6.66 -0.42
N HIS A 11 -8.17 5.53 -1.10
CA HIS A 11 -9.29 4.92 -1.82
C HIS A 11 -10.38 4.48 -0.82
N PRO A 12 -11.69 4.65 -1.11
CA PRO A 12 -12.76 4.30 -0.17
C PRO A 12 -12.73 2.84 0.30
N LYS A 13 -12.28 1.93 -0.57
CA LYS A 13 -12.11 0.50 -0.27
C LYS A 13 -10.73 0.12 0.27
N ALA A 14 -9.81 1.06 0.49
CA ALA A 14 -8.41 0.73 0.83
C ALA A 14 -8.30 -0.12 2.10
N LYS A 15 -9.09 0.20 3.13
CA LYS A 15 -9.15 -0.56 4.39
C LYS A 15 -9.71 -1.97 4.20
N ASP A 16 -10.83 -2.09 3.50
CA ASP A 16 -11.49 -3.38 3.30
C ASP A 16 -10.64 -4.32 2.42
N PHE A 17 -10.03 -3.76 1.36
CA PHE A 17 -9.22 -4.52 0.40
C PHE A 17 -7.97 -5.16 1.02
N LEU A 18 -7.42 -4.59 2.11
CA LEU A 18 -6.30 -5.17 2.85
C LEU A 18 -6.61 -6.59 3.38
N PHE A 19 -7.87 -6.87 3.71
CA PHE A 19 -8.27 -8.12 4.36
C PHE A 19 -9.24 -8.96 3.52
N GLU A 20 -10.02 -8.36 2.61
CA GLU A 20 -11.02 -9.03 1.78
C GLU A 20 -10.45 -10.26 1.04
N HIS A 21 -9.19 -10.17 0.60
CA HIS A 21 -8.51 -11.23 -0.14
C HIS A 21 -7.28 -11.79 0.58
N TYR A 22 -7.29 -11.79 1.91
CA TYR A 22 -6.14 -12.14 2.75
C TYR A 22 -5.50 -13.49 2.39
N ILE A 23 -6.30 -14.54 2.12
CA ILE A 23 -5.77 -15.87 1.78
C ILE A 23 -4.96 -15.82 0.48
N THR A 24 -5.50 -15.16 -0.55
CA THR A 24 -4.84 -15.00 -1.84
C THR A 24 -3.59 -14.14 -1.71
N MET A 25 -3.68 -13.00 -1.01
CA MET A 25 -2.54 -12.12 -0.73
C MET A 25 -1.41 -12.88 -0.05
N ARG A 26 -1.73 -13.63 1.02
CA ARG A 26 -0.75 -14.39 1.78
C ARG A 26 -0.05 -15.43 0.92
N LYS A 27 -0.78 -16.12 0.04
CA LYS A 27 -0.20 -17.08 -0.89
C LYS A 27 0.80 -16.40 -1.83
N VAL A 28 0.41 -15.31 -2.48
CA VAL A 28 1.30 -14.61 -3.41
C VAL A 28 2.54 -14.05 -2.70
N PHE A 29 2.36 -13.39 -1.55
CA PHE A 29 3.50 -12.85 -0.82
C PHE A 29 4.42 -13.95 -0.27
N SER A 30 3.92 -15.16 0.02
CA SER A 30 4.76 -16.27 0.46
C SER A 30 5.82 -16.70 -0.57
N ASP A 31 5.57 -16.45 -1.87
CA ASP A 31 6.54 -16.72 -2.93
C ASP A 31 7.68 -15.68 -2.97
N VAL A 32 7.48 -14.53 -2.33
CA VAL A 32 8.41 -13.38 -2.35
C VAL A 32 9.14 -13.22 -1.01
N LEU A 33 8.50 -13.56 0.10
CA LEU A 33 9.11 -13.52 1.42
C LEU A 33 10.28 -14.51 1.52
N GLY A 34 11.33 -14.09 2.23
CA GLY A 34 12.60 -14.81 2.37
C GLY A 34 13.57 -14.61 1.19
N GLN A 35 13.09 -14.24 0.01
CA GLN A 35 13.96 -13.90 -1.12
C GLN A 35 14.70 -12.59 -0.84
N VAL A 36 16.00 -12.56 -1.10
CA VAL A 36 16.85 -11.38 -0.85
C VAL A 36 16.74 -10.87 0.60
N GLU A 37 16.53 -11.78 1.55
CA GLU A 37 16.34 -11.47 2.99
C GLU A 37 15.12 -10.57 3.28
N THR A 38 14.10 -10.61 2.41
CA THR A 38 12.86 -9.85 2.59
C THR A 38 11.97 -10.49 3.65
N ASP A 39 11.67 -9.76 4.73
CA ASP A 39 10.78 -10.20 5.82
C ASP A 39 9.37 -9.58 5.73
N TYR A 40 9.26 -8.50 4.96
CA TYR A 40 8.03 -7.77 4.73
C TYR A 40 7.97 -7.28 3.29
N ALA A 41 6.82 -7.39 2.65
CA ALA A 41 6.57 -6.80 1.34
C ALA A 41 5.20 -6.14 1.31
N SER A 42 5.12 -4.91 0.79
CA SER A 42 3.87 -4.27 0.46
C SER A 42 3.92 -3.54 -0.87
N ILE A 43 2.74 -3.34 -1.44
CA ILE A 43 2.51 -2.71 -2.73
C ILE A 43 1.44 -1.67 -2.48
N ALA A 44 1.79 -0.40 -2.67
CA ALA A 44 0.81 0.67 -2.74
C ALA A 44 0.58 1.03 -4.21
N LEU A 45 -0.68 1.13 -4.62
CA LEU A 45 -1.07 1.55 -5.96
C LEU A 45 -1.86 2.84 -5.89
N ILE A 46 -1.48 3.79 -6.74
CA ILE A 46 -2.16 5.07 -6.90
C ILE A 46 -2.74 5.10 -8.31
N ASN A 47 -4.06 5.22 -8.41
CA ASN A 47 -4.76 5.29 -9.68
C ASN A 47 -4.70 6.71 -10.30
N GLN A 48 -5.20 6.87 -11.52
CA GLN A 48 -5.23 8.16 -12.22
C GLN A 48 -6.07 9.24 -11.51
N ALA A 49 -6.97 8.86 -10.61
CA ALA A 49 -7.77 9.76 -9.80
C ALA A 49 -7.08 10.17 -8.48
N GLY A 50 -5.78 9.86 -8.34
CA GLY A 50 -4.97 10.14 -7.15
C GLY A 50 -5.35 9.30 -5.93
N GLN A 51 -6.06 8.18 -6.11
CA GLN A 51 -6.51 7.35 -5.01
C GLN A 51 -5.52 6.22 -4.73
N ILE A 52 -5.07 6.12 -3.48
CA ILE A 52 -4.13 5.09 -3.02
C ILE A 52 -4.85 3.93 -2.32
N PHE A 53 -4.42 2.71 -2.61
CA PHE A 53 -4.77 1.52 -1.83
C PHE A 53 -3.56 0.59 -1.69
N PHE A 54 -3.64 -0.35 -0.76
CA PHE A 54 -2.49 -1.13 -0.31
C PHE A 54 -2.76 -2.62 -0.39
N MET A 55 -1.70 -3.37 -0.66
CA MET A 55 -1.62 -4.82 -0.54
C MET A 55 -0.37 -5.13 0.25
N SER A 56 -0.45 -6.00 1.26
CA SER A 56 0.67 -6.21 2.16
C SER A 56 0.76 -7.66 2.61
N SER A 57 1.99 -8.13 2.79
CA SER A 57 2.30 -9.41 3.43
C SER A 57 1.96 -9.40 4.91
N ASN A 58 1.87 -8.22 5.52
CA ASN A 58 1.36 -8.01 6.88
C ASN A 58 0.37 -6.83 6.89
N PRO A 59 -0.92 -7.08 6.57
CA PRO A 59 -1.94 -6.04 6.48
C PRO A 59 -2.13 -5.21 7.75
N ALA A 60 -1.78 -5.75 8.92
CA ALA A 60 -1.90 -5.02 10.18
C ALA A 60 -1.03 -3.75 10.22
N ILE A 61 0.11 -3.74 9.50
CA ILE A 61 0.99 -2.57 9.42
C ILE A 61 0.26 -1.43 8.70
N GLU A 62 -0.22 -1.68 7.48
CA GLU A 62 -0.93 -0.67 6.68
C GLU A 62 -2.24 -0.25 7.36
N GLN A 63 -2.94 -1.19 8.00
CA GLN A 63 -4.14 -0.92 8.78
C GLN A 63 -3.88 0.05 9.94
N ASN A 64 -2.82 -0.18 10.72
CA ASN A 64 -2.44 0.71 11.81
C ASN A 64 -2.11 2.12 11.32
N LEU A 65 -1.44 2.23 10.17
CA LEU A 65 -1.13 3.53 9.56
C LEU A 65 -2.39 4.23 9.05
N ILE A 66 -3.35 3.50 8.49
CA ILE A 66 -4.64 4.04 8.04
C ILE A 66 -5.48 4.52 9.23
N GLU A 67 -5.71 3.68 10.23
CA GLU A 67 -6.60 3.98 11.35
C GLU A 67 -6.10 5.14 12.21
N LYS A 68 -4.78 5.33 12.28
CA LYS A 68 -4.15 6.43 13.00
C LYS A 68 -3.90 7.66 12.14
N SER A 69 -4.37 7.65 10.88
CA SER A 69 -4.11 8.71 9.91
C SER A 69 -2.61 9.03 9.74
N LEU A 70 -1.74 8.04 9.93
CA LEU A 70 -0.30 8.16 9.78
C LEU A 70 0.16 7.95 8.34
N TRP A 71 -0.64 7.22 7.52
CA TRP A 71 -0.32 6.96 6.12
C TRP A 71 -0.09 8.27 5.33
N LEU A 72 -0.86 9.32 5.63
CA LEU A 72 -0.75 10.61 4.94
C LEU A 72 0.55 11.37 5.26
N PHE A 73 1.27 10.94 6.30
CA PHE A 73 2.56 11.49 6.70
C PHE A 73 3.71 10.54 6.39
N ASP A 74 3.46 9.33 5.88
CA ASP A 74 4.53 8.42 5.50
C ASP A 74 5.24 8.97 4.26
N GLY A 75 6.56 9.17 4.36
CA GLY A 75 7.39 9.67 3.27
C GLY A 75 7.31 8.81 2.00
N CYS A 76 6.94 7.53 2.13
CA CYS A 76 6.74 6.63 1.00
C CYS A 76 5.53 7.00 0.14
N TYR A 77 4.61 7.81 0.66
CA TYR A 77 3.37 8.20 -0.01
C TYR A 77 3.32 9.72 -0.29
N GLN A 78 4.44 10.42 -0.15
CA GLN A 78 4.53 11.85 -0.42
C GLN A 78 4.88 12.12 -1.90
N PRO A 79 4.33 13.20 -2.51
CA PRO A 79 4.55 13.53 -3.92
C PRO A 79 6.03 13.61 -4.32
N GLU A 80 6.89 14.10 -3.43
CA GLU A 80 8.32 14.27 -3.67
C GLU A 80 9.02 12.93 -3.87
N PHE A 81 8.57 11.87 -3.19
CA PHE A 81 9.13 10.54 -3.40
C PHE A 81 8.44 9.83 -4.56
N ILE A 82 7.11 9.93 -4.63
CA ILE A 82 6.31 9.26 -5.64
C ILE A 82 6.78 9.64 -7.04
N SER A 83 7.14 10.89 -7.31
CA SER A 83 7.51 11.36 -8.65
C SER A 83 8.97 11.08 -9.08
N GLN A 84 9.83 10.59 -8.19
CA GLN A 84 11.28 10.56 -8.45
C GLN A 84 11.80 9.29 -9.15
N ASP A 85 11.03 8.20 -9.21
CA ASP A 85 11.48 6.90 -9.77
C ASP A 85 12.80 6.37 -9.16
N GLN A 86 13.12 6.78 -7.94
CA GLN A 86 14.36 6.39 -7.26
C GLN A 86 14.06 5.61 -5.98
N PRO A 87 14.72 4.47 -5.75
CA PRO A 87 14.67 3.77 -4.47
C PRO A 87 15.12 4.65 -3.31
N LYS A 88 14.39 4.60 -2.20
CA LYS A 88 14.80 5.24 -0.93
C LYS A 88 14.61 4.29 0.23
N LEU A 89 15.55 4.33 1.17
CA LEU A 89 15.38 3.69 2.47
C LEU A 89 14.29 4.41 3.25
N TRP A 90 13.60 3.70 4.14
CA TRP A 90 12.62 4.31 5.04
C TRP A 90 13.24 5.38 5.96
N SER A 91 14.53 5.25 6.29
CA SER A 91 15.29 6.26 7.03
C SER A 91 15.53 7.56 6.25
N GLU A 92 15.46 7.52 4.92
CA GLU A 92 15.61 8.69 4.04
C GLU A 92 14.27 9.41 3.77
N LEU A 93 13.18 8.87 4.32
CA LEU A 93 11.82 9.37 4.13
C LEU A 93 11.16 9.81 5.45
N PRO A 94 11.85 10.55 6.35
CA PRO A 94 11.28 10.95 7.62
C PRO A 94 10.26 12.08 7.46
N HIS A 95 9.15 12.00 8.21
CA HIS A 95 8.26 13.13 8.41
C HIS A 95 8.59 13.86 9.71
N ILE A 96 8.83 15.17 9.60
CA ILE A 96 9.12 16.06 10.73
C ILE A 96 7.84 16.15 11.58
N GLY A 97 7.76 15.35 12.66
CA GLY A 97 6.64 15.35 13.61
C GLY A 97 5.86 14.04 13.73
N CYS A 98 5.96 13.12 12.76
CA CYS A 98 5.26 11.82 12.81
C CYS A 98 6.22 10.63 12.79
N ILE A 99 7.54 10.88 12.68
CA ILE A 99 8.56 9.84 12.55
C ILE A 99 8.49 8.78 13.65
N GLU A 100 8.29 9.16 14.91
CA GLU A 100 8.25 8.21 16.03
C GLU A 100 7.05 7.26 15.90
N ALA A 101 5.87 7.80 15.63
CA ALA A 101 4.64 7.02 15.48
C ALA A 101 4.69 6.12 14.24
N ILE A 102 5.14 6.64 13.09
CA ILE A 102 5.31 5.85 11.87
C ILE A 102 6.33 4.74 12.11
N THR A 103 7.49 5.06 12.70
CA THR A 103 8.54 4.07 12.99
C THR A 103 8.06 3.00 13.96
N LYS A 104 7.27 3.38 14.97
CA LYS A 104 6.67 2.43 15.91
C LYS A 104 5.83 1.37 15.19
N TYR A 105 4.87 1.79 14.38
CA TYR A 105 3.92 0.88 13.74
C TYR A 105 4.48 0.17 12.49
N LYS A 106 5.39 0.82 11.76
CA LYS A 106 5.96 0.29 10.52
C LYS A 106 7.21 -0.56 10.75
N GLN A 107 8.01 -0.27 11.79
CA GLN A 107 9.31 -0.91 12.02
C GLN A 107 9.41 -1.61 13.37
N ILE A 108 9.22 -0.89 14.49
CA ILE A 108 9.52 -1.41 15.82
C ILE A 108 8.59 -2.56 16.22
N GLU A 109 7.27 -2.36 16.15
CA GLU A 109 6.30 -3.40 16.55
C GLU A 109 6.39 -4.66 15.66
N PRO A 110 6.55 -4.54 14.32
CA PRO A 110 6.78 -5.71 13.46
C PRO A 110 8.19 -6.33 13.57
N GLY A 111 9.12 -5.66 14.25
CA GLY A 111 10.51 -6.09 14.41
C GLY A 111 11.37 -5.92 13.15
N LEU A 112 11.01 -5.01 12.24
CA LEU A 112 11.79 -4.66 11.06
C LEU A 112 12.88 -3.64 11.44
N ILE A 113 14.11 -3.90 11.03
CA ILE A 113 15.27 -3.04 11.33
C ILE A 113 15.45 -1.98 10.25
N THR A 114 15.17 -2.34 9.00
CA THR A 114 15.28 -1.43 7.87
C THR A 114 14.25 -1.76 6.81
N GLY A 115 14.04 -0.85 5.88
CA GLY A 115 13.25 -1.10 4.70
C GLY A 115 13.59 -0.12 3.59
N ILE A 116 13.18 -0.49 2.39
CA ILE A 116 13.36 0.25 1.15
C ILE A 116 12.05 0.31 0.41
N SER A 117 11.76 1.46 -0.19
CA SER A 117 10.62 1.64 -1.07
C SER A 117 11.11 2.05 -2.46
N ILE A 118 10.48 1.49 -3.49
CA ILE A 118 10.84 1.70 -4.90
C ILE A 118 9.58 2.15 -5.63
N PRO A 119 9.50 3.44 -6.01
CA PRO A 119 8.39 3.94 -6.81
C PRO A 119 8.66 3.65 -8.29
N THR A 120 7.62 3.25 -9.03
CA THR A 120 7.70 2.99 -10.48
C THR A 120 6.33 3.18 -11.11
N GLU A 121 6.29 3.42 -12.41
CA GLU A 121 5.07 3.23 -13.18
C GLU A 121 4.78 1.73 -13.36
N TYR A 122 3.49 1.38 -13.30
CA TYR A 122 2.98 0.05 -13.60
C TYR A 122 1.60 0.18 -14.24
N ASP A 123 1.49 -0.11 -15.54
CA ASP A 123 0.29 0.14 -16.35
C ASP A 123 -0.24 1.58 -16.19
N SER A 124 -1.51 1.73 -15.82
CA SER A 124 -2.19 3.01 -15.55
C SER A 124 -1.98 3.52 -14.12
N HIS A 125 -1.16 2.85 -13.32
CA HIS A 125 -0.96 3.12 -11.90
C HIS A 125 0.45 3.61 -11.63
N ARG A 126 0.56 4.44 -10.60
CA ARG A 126 1.83 4.65 -9.91
C ARG A 126 1.94 3.63 -8.79
N ALA A 127 2.96 2.78 -8.84
CA ALA A 127 3.19 1.71 -7.88
C ALA A 127 4.36 2.04 -6.97
N ILE A 128 4.24 1.69 -5.69
CA ILE A 128 5.32 1.80 -4.71
C ILE A 128 5.48 0.42 -4.08
N PHE A 129 6.61 -0.21 -4.40
CA PHE A 129 6.99 -1.50 -3.85
C PHE A 129 7.85 -1.27 -2.61
N SER A 130 7.39 -1.73 -1.45
CA SER A 130 8.08 -1.56 -0.17
C SER A 130 8.51 -2.90 0.38
N PHE A 131 9.76 -2.99 0.83
CA PHE A 131 10.37 -4.20 1.37
C PHE A 131 11.00 -3.90 2.72
N GLY A 132 10.65 -4.68 3.73
CA GLY A 132 11.22 -4.58 5.08
C GLY A 132 12.05 -5.80 5.42
N LEU A 133 13.12 -5.57 6.18
CA LEU A 133 14.09 -6.57 6.57
C LEU A 133 14.31 -6.54 8.08
N LYS A 134 14.42 -7.70 8.71
CA LYS A 134 14.76 -7.88 10.14
C LYS A 134 16.26 -7.84 10.40
N ARG A 135 17.07 -7.66 9.36
CA ARG A 135 18.53 -7.57 9.43
C ARG A 135 19.03 -6.44 8.55
N ILE A 136 20.17 -5.86 8.92
CA ILE A 136 20.85 -4.88 8.08
C ILE A 136 21.45 -5.64 6.89
N ASN A 137 21.01 -5.30 5.70
CA ASN A 137 21.57 -5.81 4.45
C ASN A 137 22.39 -4.70 3.78
N PRO A 138 23.73 -4.82 3.68
CA PRO A 138 24.59 -3.78 3.09
C PRO A 138 24.25 -3.44 1.64
N TYR A 139 23.76 -4.39 0.85
CA TYR A 139 23.37 -4.14 -0.53
C TYR A 139 22.12 -3.26 -0.63
N ILE A 140 21.18 -3.44 0.30
CA ILE A 140 19.99 -2.59 0.40
C ILE A 140 20.35 -1.22 0.97
N GLN A 141 21.19 -1.15 2.01
CA GLN A 141 21.67 0.12 2.57
C GLN A 141 22.38 0.99 1.52
N ASN A 142 23.22 0.36 0.70
CA ASN A 142 23.92 1.04 -0.39
C ASN A 142 23.07 1.20 -1.65
N LYS A 143 21.79 0.77 -1.63
CA LYS A 143 20.87 0.80 -2.78
C LYS A 143 21.52 0.25 -4.06
N SER A 144 22.20 -0.89 -3.92
CA SER A 144 22.85 -1.58 -5.03
C SER A 144 21.85 -1.78 -6.17
N SER A 145 22.16 -1.28 -7.37
CA SER A 145 21.27 -1.33 -8.53
C SER A 145 20.74 -2.73 -8.80
N ILE A 146 21.62 -3.73 -8.78
CA ILE A 146 21.29 -5.15 -8.98
C ILE A 146 20.26 -5.65 -7.94
N HIS A 147 20.39 -5.23 -6.68
CA HIS A 147 19.47 -5.66 -5.63
C HIS A 147 18.13 -4.90 -5.70
N CYS A 148 18.16 -3.60 -5.99
CA CYS A 148 16.96 -2.82 -6.23
C CYS A 148 16.17 -3.35 -7.45
N GLU A 149 16.84 -3.72 -8.53
CA GLU A 149 16.22 -4.34 -9.70
C GLU A 149 15.57 -5.70 -9.36
N LYS A 150 16.25 -6.53 -8.56
CA LYS A 150 15.67 -7.80 -8.08
C LYS A 150 14.42 -7.58 -7.23
N LEU A 151 14.48 -6.65 -6.26
CA LEU A 151 13.32 -6.31 -5.44
C LEU A 151 12.18 -5.76 -6.30
N LEU A 152 12.47 -4.89 -7.26
CA LEU A 152 11.47 -4.37 -8.19
C LEU A 152 10.83 -5.47 -9.02
N ALA A 153 11.64 -6.39 -9.57
CA ALA A 153 11.15 -7.54 -10.33
C ALA A 153 10.25 -8.44 -9.47
N MET A 154 10.64 -8.71 -8.22
CA MET A 154 9.85 -9.45 -7.24
C MET A 154 8.51 -8.75 -6.94
N GLY A 155 8.52 -7.44 -6.73
CA GLY A 155 7.30 -6.66 -6.50
C GLY A 155 6.36 -6.71 -7.71
N LYS A 156 6.89 -6.50 -8.92
CA LYS A 156 6.11 -6.60 -10.17
C LYS A 156 5.55 -8.01 -10.39
N PHE A 157 6.32 -9.04 -10.08
CA PHE A 157 5.85 -10.42 -10.11
C PHE A 157 4.67 -10.65 -9.16
N ALA A 158 4.79 -10.23 -7.89
CA ALA A 158 3.69 -10.33 -6.93
C ALA A 158 2.44 -9.58 -7.40
N LEU A 159 2.61 -8.36 -7.92
CA LEU A 159 1.49 -7.58 -8.42
C LEU A 159 0.79 -8.27 -9.60
N ARG A 160 1.56 -8.82 -10.54
CA ARG A 160 1.02 -9.57 -11.67
C ARG A 160 0.24 -10.79 -11.20
N GLN A 161 0.80 -11.59 -10.30
CA GLN A 161 0.12 -12.75 -9.73
C GLN A 161 -1.18 -12.35 -9.02
N ILE A 162 -1.17 -11.24 -8.26
CA ILE A 162 -2.38 -10.71 -7.63
C ILE A 162 -3.46 -10.37 -8.67
N GLN A 163 -3.09 -9.70 -9.75
CA GLN A 163 -4.01 -9.29 -10.81
C GLN A 163 -4.59 -10.47 -11.61
N GLU A 164 -3.92 -11.62 -11.62
CA GLU A 164 -4.47 -12.86 -12.21
C GLU A 164 -5.64 -13.44 -11.40
N TYR A 165 -5.66 -13.20 -10.09
CA TYR A 165 -6.70 -13.73 -9.20
C TYR A 165 -7.75 -12.69 -8.81
N LEU A 166 -7.42 -11.39 -8.88
CA LEU A 166 -8.22 -10.33 -8.26
C LEU A 166 -8.37 -9.11 -9.18
N THR A 167 -9.57 -8.53 -9.15
CA THR A 167 -9.82 -7.22 -9.77
C THR A 167 -9.54 -6.10 -8.78
N LEU A 168 -8.64 -5.18 -9.15
CA LEU A 168 -8.25 -4.05 -8.31
C LEU A 168 -9.45 -3.11 -8.02
N PRO A 169 -9.48 -2.43 -6.85
CA PRO A 169 -10.65 -1.66 -6.38
C PRO A 169 -11.14 -0.57 -7.33
N ASP A 170 -10.23 0.03 -8.10
CA ASP A 170 -10.51 1.09 -9.06
C ASP A 170 -11.09 0.58 -10.39
N LYS A 171 -10.81 -0.69 -10.73
CA LYS A 171 -11.37 -1.37 -11.90
C LYS A 171 -12.69 -2.08 -11.60
N GLN A 172 -13.00 -2.30 -10.32
CA GLN A 172 -14.32 -2.76 -9.93
C GLN A 172 -15.31 -1.63 -10.25
N SER A 173 -16.25 -1.87 -11.17
CA SER A 173 -17.35 -0.91 -11.34
C SER A 173 -17.97 -0.74 -9.97
N CYS A 174 -17.89 0.47 -9.42
CA CYS A 174 -18.61 0.81 -8.20
C CYS A 174 -20.08 0.79 -8.58
N MET A 175 -20.69 -0.40 -8.59
CA MET A 175 -22.13 -0.51 -8.58
C MET A 175 -22.53 0.23 -7.32
N LYS A 176 -23.02 1.46 -7.50
CA LYS A 176 -23.86 2.11 -6.51
C LYS A 176 -25.05 1.18 -6.38
N THR A 177 -24.94 0.18 -5.52
CA THR A 177 -26.06 -0.64 -5.14
C THR A 177 -27.06 0.34 -4.54
N LYS A 178 -28.08 0.70 -5.32
CA LYS A 178 -29.26 1.38 -4.82
C LYS A 178 -29.66 0.58 -3.57
N PRO A 179 -29.84 1.21 -2.40
CA PRO A 179 -30.29 0.49 -1.23
C PRO A 179 -31.56 -0.28 -1.62
N LYS A 180 -31.54 -1.61 -1.49
CA LYS A 180 -32.65 -2.49 -1.87
C LYS A 180 -33.85 -2.34 -0.92
N LEU A 181 -33.65 -1.71 0.24
CA LEU A 181 -34.66 -1.49 1.25
C LEU A 181 -34.69 -0.03 1.68
N THR A 182 -35.89 0.53 1.60
CA THR A 182 -36.26 1.85 2.10
C THR A 182 -37.17 1.60 3.30
N LEU A 183 -36.69 1.86 4.51
CA LEU A 183 -37.51 1.73 5.71
C LEU A 183 -38.42 2.96 5.81
N ILE A 184 -39.74 2.80 5.81
CA ILE A 184 -40.68 3.91 6.04
C ILE A 184 -41.27 3.73 7.43
N ILE A 185 -40.95 4.64 8.35
CA ILE A 185 -41.56 4.70 9.68
C ILE A 185 -42.29 6.05 9.77
N ASN A 186 -43.60 6.02 10.04
CA ASN A 186 -44.44 7.22 10.18
C ASN A 186 -44.35 8.22 9.00
N ASN A 187 -44.45 7.74 7.76
CA ASN A 187 -44.28 8.53 6.52
C ASN A 187 -42.91 9.20 6.34
N GLN A 188 -41.90 8.83 7.12
CA GLN A 188 -40.52 9.29 6.93
C GLN A 188 -39.61 8.12 6.53
N VAL A 189 -38.82 8.35 5.47
CA VAL A 189 -37.90 7.38 4.89
C VAL A 189 -36.57 7.41 5.64
N ASN A 190 -36.19 6.28 6.23
CA ASN A 190 -34.86 6.02 6.79
C ASN A 190 -34.21 4.83 6.07
N TYR A 191 -32.90 4.87 5.89
CA TYR A 191 -32.15 3.79 5.23
C TYR A 191 -31.36 2.99 6.28
N GLU A 192 -31.67 1.70 6.41
CA GLU A 192 -30.86 0.76 7.19
C GLU A 192 -30.05 -0.14 6.24
N HIS A 193 -28.76 -0.29 6.53
CA HIS A 193 -27.86 -1.21 5.83
C HIS A 193 -27.59 -2.44 6.71
N THR A 194 -28.01 -3.62 6.25
CA THR A 194 -27.59 -4.92 6.81
C THR A 194 -27.17 -5.89 5.71
N PRO A 195 -26.21 -6.80 6.01
CA PRO A 195 -25.32 -7.39 5.01
C PRO A 195 -25.84 -8.73 4.46
N GLY A 196 -25.65 -8.91 3.16
CA GLY A 196 -25.78 -10.18 2.44
C GLY A 196 -24.81 -10.21 1.28
#